data_AF-A0A8H5G0S2-F1
#
_entry.id   AF-A0A8H5G0S2-F1
#
_cell.length_a   1.000
_cell.length_b   1.000
_cell.length_c   1.000
_cell.angle_alpha   90.00
_cell.angle_beta   90.00
_cell.angle_gamma   90.00
#
_symmetry.space_group_name_H-M   'P 1'
#
loop_
_entity.id
_entity.type
_entity.pdbx_description
1 polymer ?
#
loop_
_entity_poly.entity_id
_entity_poly.type
_entity_poly.pdbx_seq_one_letter_code
_entity_poly.pdbx_strand_id
1 'polypeptide(L)'
;MIREDHSLLVSWPSEEVLALLVERGAGLWIYVVTIVRFIKDENSLGPEDQLSIVLEFAKDVSAKVGPDNPLAEMDSFYTLIMQRIPPKVRTTVQKILFVYSAAGGPPHHIANALCLSAEQFRRACASIQSVMEFQSTEFKSLNLNFYHASFLDFMTDPQRSRDLCIYGDFLIGYRRERLVWLHEVCSRSTGTVFPGPIWYFML
;
A
#
# COMPACT_ATOMS: atom_id res chain seq x y z
N MET A 1 16.31 -18.68 0.73
CA MET A 1 16.23 -17.40 -0.01
C MET A 1 16.41 -16.16 0.85
N ILE A 2 15.55 -15.70 1.79
CA ILE A 2 15.88 -14.44 2.56
C ILE A 2 17.26 -14.50 3.24
N ARG A 3 17.54 -15.60 3.94
CA ARG A 3 18.81 -15.80 4.63
C ARG A 3 20.03 -15.80 3.68
N GLU A 4 19.87 -16.41 2.51
CA GLU A 4 20.94 -16.56 1.52
C GLU A 4 21.17 -15.24 0.78
N ASP A 5 20.10 -14.57 0.39
CA ASP A 5 20.11 -13.31 -0.36
C ASP A 5 20.74 -12.17 0.47
N HIS A 6 20.65 -12.25 1.80
CA HIS A 6 21.16 -11.24 2.73
C HIS A 6 22.35 -11.71 3.60
N SER A 7 22.93 -12.88 3.31
CA SER A 7 24.08 -13.43 4.07
C SER A 7 23.85 -13.49 5.59
N LEU A 8 22.62 -13.82 6.01
CA LEU A 8 22.23 -13.90 7.42
C LEU A 8 22.66 -15.23 8.05
N LEU A 9 22.73 -15.26 9.39
CA LEU A 9 23.10 -16.46 10.15
C LEU A 9 22.16 -17.64 9.86
N VAL A 10 22.70 -18.87 9.92
CA VAL A 10 21.92 -20.12 9.71
C VAL A 10 20.72 -20.21 10.65
N SER A 11 20.89 -19.73 11.88
CA SER A 11 19.86 -19.69 12.92
C SER A 11 18.85 -18.55 12.79
N TRP A 12 18.91 -17.76 11.71
CA TRP A 12 17.98 -16.66 11.46
C TRP A 12 16.87 -17.07 10.46
N PRO A 13 15.59 -16.80 10.77
CA PRO A 13 15.07 -16.49 12.11
C PRO A 13 15.14 -17.74 13.01
N SER A 14 15.08 -17.56 14.33
CA SER A 14 15.07 -18.71 15.25
C SER A 14 13.76 -19.48 15.15
N GLU A 15 13.78 -20.77 15.51
CA GLU A 15 12.59 -21.62 15.50
C GLU A 15 11.48 -21.07 16.40
N GLU A 16 11.83 -20.44 17.53
CA GLU A 16 10.88 -19.80 18.43
C GLU A 16 10.17 -18.62 17.75
N VAL A 17 10.91 -17.83 16.95
CA VAL A 17 10.33 -16.74 16.17
C VAL A 17 9.40 -17.28 15.09
N LEU A 18 9.78 -18.35 14.39
CA LEU A 18 8.93 -18.98 13.39
C LEU A 18 7.63 -19.51 14.01
N ALA A 19 7.74 -20.24 15.13
CA ALA A 19 6.59 -20.76 15.85
C ALA A 19 5.63 -19.65 16.29
N LEU A 20 6.16 -18.53 16.80
CA LEU A 20 5.37 -17.35 17.18
C LEU A 20 4.60 -16.77 15.99
N LEU A 21 5.25 -16.61 14.82
CA LEU A 21 4.60 -16.05 13.63
C LEU A 21 3.50 -16.99 13.09
N VAL A 22 3.73 -18.29 13.14
CA VAL A 22 2.74 -19.31 12.72
C VAL A 22 1.54 -19.32 13.67
N GLU A 23 1.79 -19.28 14.98
CA GLU A 23 0.75 -19.19 16.01
C GLU A 23 -0.10 -17.93 15.81
N ARG A 24 0.53 -16.78 15.61
CA ARG A 24 -0.14 -15.49 15.33
C ARG A 24 -0.96 -15.49 14.06
N GLY A 25 -0.52 -16.24 13.05
CA GLY A 25 -1.29 -16.42 11.83
C GLY A 25 -2.65 -17.06 12.08
N ALA A 26 -2.83 -17.84 13.16
CA ALA A 26 -4.09 -18.52 13.49
C ALA A 26 -4.71 -19.28 12.28
N GLY A 27 -3.86 -19.80 11.38
CA GLY A 27 -4.28 -20.47 10.14
C GLY A 27 -4.50 -19.54 8.92
N LEU A 28 -4.37 -18.23 9.08
CA LEU A 28 -4.38 -17.25 8.00
C LEU A 28 -3.03 -17.28 7.27
N TRP A 29 -2.92 -18.14 6.24
CA TRP A 29 -1.75 -18.17 5.36
C TRP A 29 -1.33 -16.76 4.94
N ILE A 30 -2.31 -15.94 4.52
CA ILE A 30 -2.04 -14.61 3.97
C ILE A 30 -1.27 -13.72 4.95
N TYR A 31 -1.47 -13.87 6.26
CA TYR A 31 -0.74 -13.12 7.29
C TYR A 31 0.77 -13.41 7.23
N VAL A 32 1.14 -14.69 7.30
CA VAL A 32 2.55 -15.12 7.27
C VAL A 32 3.20 -14.71 5.95
N VAL A 33 2.49 -14.86 4.83
CA VAL A 33 3.00 -14.47 3.53
C VAL A 33 3.21 -12.97 3.39
N THR A 34 2.29 -12.13 3.88
CA THR A 34 2.47 -10.68 3.88
C THR A 34 3.63 -10.26 4.79
N ILE A 35 3.84 -10.92 5.94
CA ILE A 35 5.02 -10.70 6.79
C ILE A 35 6.31 -11.02 6.03
N VAL A 36 6.39 -12.18 5.38
CA VAL A 36 7.57 -12.56 4.60
C VAL A 36 7.88 -11.53 3.52
N ARG A 37 6.87 -11.00 2.84
CA ARG A 37 7.05 -9.94 1.83
C ARG A 37 7.45 -8.61 2.44
N PHE A 38 6.92 -8.27 3.62
CA PHE A 38 7.32 -7.08 4.37
C PHE A 38 8.79 -7.16 4.82
N ILE A 39 9.24 -8.33 5.27
CA ILE A 39 10.64 -8.56 5.66
C ILE A 39 11.59 -8.47 4.45
N LYS A 40 11.14 -8.91 3.28
CA LYS A 40 11.88 -8.85 2.01
C LYS A 40 11.91 -7.47 1.35
N ASP A 41 11.36 -6.45 1.99
CA ASP A 41 11.32 -5.10 1.42
C ASP A 41 12.74 -4.58 1.13
N GLU A 42 13.11 -4.53 -0.14
CA GLU A 42 14.44 -4.06 -0.61
C GLU A 42 14.68 -2.56 -0.36
N ASN A 43 13.62 -1.78 -0.15
CA ASN A 43 13.69 -0.35 0.16
C ASN A 43 13.79 -0.10 1.68
N SER A 44 13.80 -1.16 2.50
CA SER A 44 13.94 -1.07 3.95
C SER A 44 15.41 -1.07 4.40
N LEU A 45 15.63 -0.91 5.70
CA LEU A 45 16.96 -1.00 6.30
C LEU A 45 17.52 -2.44 6.33
N GLY A 46 16.68 -3.43 6.03
CA GLY A 46 17.07 -4.83 5.94
C GLY A 46 16.12 -5.78 6.67
N PRO A 47 16.25 -7.09 6.41
CA PRO A 47 15.33 -8.10 6.95
C PRO A 47 15.36 -8.22 8.48
N GLU A 48 16.49 -7.93 9.14
CA GLU A 48 16.60 -7.96 10.60
C GLU A 48 15.78 -6.85 11.28
N ASP A 49 15.83 -5.63 10.73
CA ASP A 49 15.04 -4.50 11.23
C ASP A 49 13.55 -4.73 10.98
N GLN A 50 13.18 -5.20 9.79
CA GLN A 50 11.79 -5.53 9.48
C GLN A 50 11.25 -6.64 10.38
N LEU A 51 12.05 -7.68 10.66
CA LEU A 51 11.65 -8.72 11.61
C LEU A 51 11.48 -8.15 13.02
N SER A 52 12.37 -7.27 13.47
CA SER A 52 12.26 -6.61 14.77
C SER A 52 10.94 -5.83 14.90
N ILE A 53 10.55 -5.10 13.85
CA ILE A 53 9.25 -4.39 13.77
C ILE A 53 8.07 -5.36 13.89
N VAL A 54 8.13 -6.50 13.18
CA VAL A 54 7.07 -7.52 13.25
C VAL A 54 6.97 -8.12 14.65
N LEU A 55 8.11 -8.36 15.31
CA LEU A 55 8.15 -8.90 16.67
C LEU A 55 7.63 -7.91 17.71
N GLU A 56 7.95 -6.62 17.58
CA GLU A 56 7.39 -5.55 18.41
C GLU A 56 5.86 -5.47 18.23
N PHE A 57 5.40 -5.46 16.98
CA PHE A 57 3.99 -5.49 16.64
C PHE A 57 3.25 -6.70 17.26
N ALA A 58 3.82 -7.90 17.14
CA ALA A 58 3.21 -9.12 17.68
C ALA A 58 3.05 -9.11 19.21
N LYS A 59 3.93 -8.38 19.92
CA LYS A 59 3.79 -8.17 21.37
C LYS A 59 2.62 -7.23 21.68
N ASP A 60 2.48 -6.14 20.93
CA ASP A 60 1.47 -5.10 21.16
C ASP A 60 0.04 -5.53 20.82
N VAL A 61 -0.15 -6.33 19.77
CA VAL A 61 -1.48 -6.77 19.31
C VAL A 61 -2.07 -7.86 20.20
N SER A 62 -1.22 -8.66 20.86
CA SER A 62 -1.62 -9.72 21.79
C SER A 62 -2.55 -9.27 22.93
N ALA A 63 -2.52 -7.97 23.26
CA ALA A 63 -3.34 -7.37 24.30
C ALA A 63 -4.71 -6.86 23.81
N LYS A 64 -4.98 -6.83 22.48
CA LYS A 64 -6.05 -6.01 21.89
C LYS A 64 -7.06 -6.77 21.04
N VAL A 65 -6.76 -7.99 20.57
CA VAL A 65 -7.62 -8.72 19.63
C VAL A 65 -8.51 -9.72 20.37
N GLY A 66 -9.83 -9.49 20.32
CA GLY A 66 -10.84 -10.44 20.79
C GLY A 66 -11.16 -11.53 19.76
N PRO A 67 -11.77 -12.65 20.17
CA PRO A 67 -11.97 -13.85 19.34
C PRO A 67 -12.97 -13.66 18.17
N ASP A 68 -13.70 -12.55 18.11
CA ASP A 68 -14.87 -12.41 17.24
C ASP A 68 -14.56 -11.91 15.81
N ASN A 69 -13.31 -11.53 15.50
CA ASN A 69 -12.91 -11.12 14.14
C ASN A 69 -11.70 -11.92 13.64
N PRO A 70 -11.91 -12.92 12.74
CA PRO A 70 -10.84 -13.75 12.21
C PRO A 70 -9.84 -12.99 11.33
N LEU A 71 -10.11 -11.73 10.95
CA LEU A 71 -9.19 -10.90 10.17
C LEU A 71 -8.50 -9.81 11.02
N ALA A 72 -8.75 -9.74 12.32
CA ALA A 72 -8.27 -8.64 13.15
C ALA A 72 -6.73 -8.51 13.22
N GLU A 73 -6.02 -9.63 13.28
CA GLU A 73 -4.55 -9.65 13.21
C GLU A 73 -4.06 -9.13 11.84
N MET A 74 -4.73 -9.55 10.76
CA MET A 74 -4.41 -9.09 9.41
C MET A 74 -4.69 -7.59 9.22
N ASP A 75 -5.83 -7.10 9.72
CA ASP A 75 -6.22 -5.69 9.67
C ASP A 75 -5.25 -4.81 10.47
N SER A 76 -4.80 -5.33 11.62
CA SER A 76 -3.77 -4.66 12.42
C SER A 76 -2.44 -4.60 11.67
N PHE A 77 -2.07 -5.66 10.95
CA PHE A 77 -0.84 -5.68 10.16
C PHE A 77 -0.92 -4.77 8.93
N TYR A 78 -2.06 -4.71 8.23
CA TYR A 78 -2.29 -3.71 7.18
C TYR A 78 -2.25 -2.29 7.69
N THR A 79 -2.79 -2.06 8.89
CA THR A 79 -2.70 -0.77 9.59
C THR A 79 -1.25 -0.40 9.84
N LEU A 80 -0.43 -1.34 10.35
CA LEU A 80 1.00 -1.13 10.56
C LEU A 80 1.71 -0.74 9.26
N ILE A 81 1.50 -1.50 8.19
CA ILE A 81 2.10 -1.24 6.87
C ILE A 81 1.77 0.19 6.43
N MET A 82 0.51 0.58 6.45
CA MET A 82 0.07 1.91 6.03
C MET A 82 0.60 3.02 6.95
N GLN A 83 0.65 2.79 8.26
CA GLN A 83 1.11 3.79 9.24
C GLN A 83 2.61 4.08 9.18
N ARG A 84 3.41 3.14 8.66
CA ARG A 84 4.85 3.36 8.45
C ARG A 84 5.16 4.23 7.23
N ILE A 85 4.22 4.36 6.29
CA ILE A 85 4.41 5.20 5.10
C ILE A 85 4.35 6.67 5.51
N PRO A 86 5.30 7.53 5.05
CA PRO A 86 5.24 8.97 5.31
C PRO A 86 3.88 9.57 4.92
N PRO A 87 3.27 10.46 5.73
CA PRO A 87 1.88 10.90 5.52
C PRO A 87 1.57 11.37 4.09
N LYS A 88 2.47 12.16 3.50
CA LYS A 88 2.32 12.65 2.11
C LYS A 88 2.29 11.51 1.08
N VAL A 89 3.13 10.50 1.25
CA VAL A 89 3.17 9.33 0.36
C VAL A 89 1.94 8.46 0.59
N ARG A 90 1.51 8.29 1.85
CA ARG A 90 0.33 7.54 2.23
C ARG A 90 -0.94 8.10 1.61
N THR A 91 -1.12 9.42 1.63
CA THR A 91 -2.25 10.07 0.94
C THR A 91 -2.23 9.77 -0.57
N THR A 92 -1.05 9.79 -1.19
CA THR A 92 -0.91 9.41 -2.62
C THR A 92 -1.28 7.94 -2.85
N VAL A 93 -0.84 7.02 -1.98
CA VAL A 93 -1.23 5.61 -2.04
C VAL A 93 -2.74 5.46 -1.92
N GLN A 94 -3.38 6.10 -0.94
CA GLN A 94 -4.84 6.06 -0.78
C GLN A 94 -5.57 6.61 -2.02
N LYS A 95 -5.04 7.68 -2.65
CA LYS A 95 -5.61 8.22 -3.90
C LYS A 95 -5.50 7.22 -5.05
N ILE A 96 -4.35 6.54 -5.18
CA ILE A 96 -4.13 5.48 -6.19
C ILE A 96 -5.12 4.34 -5.97
N LEU A 97 -5.22 3.82 -4.74
CA LEU A 97 -6.13 2.74 -4.38
C LEU A 97 -7.59 3.14 -4.58
N PHE A 98 -7.97 4.37 -4.26
CA PHE A 98 -9.31 4.89 -4.47
C PHE A 98 -9.69 4.89 -5.96
N VAL A 99 -8.84 5.48 -6.81
CA VAL A 99 -9.09 5.53 -8.26
C VAL A 99 -9.08 4.12 -8.85
N TYR A 100 -8.16 3.27 -8.42
CA TYR A 100 -8.12 1.85 -8.82
C TYR A 100 -9.43 1.14 -8.47
N SER A 101 -9.92 1.28 -7.23
CA SER A 101 -11.16 0.65 -6.77
C SER A 101 -12.40 1.18 -7.50
N ALA A 102 -12.45 2.50 -7.77
CA ALA A 102 -13.64 3.15 -8.33
C ALA A 102 -13.76 3.00 -9.86
N ALA A 103 -12.64 3.06 -10.59
CA ALA A 103 -12.63 3.12 -12.05
C ALA A 103 -11.91 1.94 -12.70
N GLY A 104 -11.05 1.24 -11.95
CA GLY A 104 -10.16 0.22 -12.49
C GLY A 104 -9.23 0.77 -13.57
N GLY A 105 -8.78 -0.15 -14.43
CA GLY A 105 -7.98 0.19 -15.60
C GLY A 105 -6.47 0.23 -15.34
N PRO A 106 -5.70 0.52 -16.40
CA PRO A 106 -4.26 0.43 -16.35
C PRO A 106 -3.64 1.55 -15.49
N PRO A 107 -2.48 1.31 -14.85
CA PRO A 107 -1.79 2.25 -13.98
C PRO A 107 -1.53 3.64 -14.57
N HIS A 108 -1.30 3.74 -15.88
CA HIS A 108 -1.09 5.03 -16.52
C HIS A 108 -2.36 5.89 -16.57
N HIS A 109 -3.56 5.30 -16.63
CA HIS A 109 -4.81 6.05 -16.47
C HIS A 109 -4.94 6.61 -15.06
N ILE A 110 -4.58 5.81 -14.05
CA ILE A 110 -4.63 6.22 -12.65
C ILE A 110 -3.61 7.35 -12.40
N ALA A 111 -2.38 7.20 -12.87
CA ALA A 111 -1.35 8.22 -12.77
C ALA A 111 -1.79 9.53 -13.44
N ASN A 112 -2.37 9.47 -14.63
CA ASN A 112 -2.90 10.64 -15.35
C ASN A 112 -4.05 11.31 -14.59
N ALA A 113 -5.01 10.53 -14.08
CA ALA A 113 -6.14 11.04 -13.31
C ALA A 113 -5.69 11.77 -12.03
N LEU A 114 -4.58 11.34 -11.45
CA LEU A 114 -3.98 11.92 -10.25
C LEU A 114 -2.87 12.94 -10.54
N CYS A 115 -2.57 13.21 -11.82
CA CYS A 115 -1.47 14.08 -12.25
C CYS A 115 -0.11 13.69 -11.63
N LEU A 116 0.15 12.38 -11.50
CA LEU A 116 1.39 11.84 -10.99
C LEU A 116 2.38 11.55 -12.12
N SER A 117 3.66 11.84 -11.90
CA SER A 117 4.73 11.31 -12.74
C SER A 117 4.86 9.80 -12.57
N ALA A 118 5.48 9.13 -13.54
CA ALA A 118 5.75 7.69 -13.48
C ALA A 118 6.56 7.32 -12.23
N GLU A 119 7.52 8.18 -11.86
CA GLU A 119 8.35 8.01 -10.67
C GLU A 119 7.54 8.14 -9.38
N GLN A 120 6.68 9.15 -9.28
CA GLN A 120 5.83 9.36 -8.10
C GLN A 120 4.86 8.19 -7.90
N PHE A 121 4.26 7.70 -9.00
CA PHE A 121 3.38 6.55 -8.98
C PHE A 121 4.10 5.27 -8.54
N ARG A 122 5.28 4.99 -9.12
CA ARG A 122 6.10 3.82 -8.74
C ARG A 122 6.53 3.88 -7.29
N ARG A 123 7.02 5.05 -6.83
CA ARG A 123 7.45 5.25 -5.45
C ARG A 123 6.29 5.05 -4.45
N ALA A 124 5.10 5.51 -4.80
CA ALA A 124 3.91 5.29 -3.97
C ALA A 124 3.58 3.80 -3.87
N CYS A 125 3.51 3.07 -4.98
CA CYS A 125 3.20 1.64 -4.94
C CYS A 125 4.32 0.81 -4.26
N ALA A 126 5.59 1.18 -4.46
CA ALA A 126 6.72 0.53 -3.81
C ALA A 126 6.63 0.61 -2.28
N SER A 127 6.00 1.66 -1.72
CA SER A 127 5.78 1.79 -0.27
C SER A 127 4.77 0.80 0.32
N ILE A 128 4.04 0.05 -0.53
CA ILE A 128 3.11 -1.03 -0.14
C ILE A 128 3.43 -2.34 -0.86
N GLN A 129 4.69 -2.57 -1.22
CA GLN A 129 5.10 -3.77 -1.95
C GLN A 129 4.88 -5.09 -1.20
N SER A 130 4.64 -5.05 0.12
CA SER A 130 4.29 -6.24 0.90
C SER A 130 2.91 -6.81 0.56
N VAL A 131 2.02 -5.99 -0.02
CA VAL A 131 0.63 -6.33 -0.32
C VAL A 131 0.30 -6.25 -1.81
N MET A 132 1.18 -5.69 -2.63
CA MET A 132 1.02 -5.61 -4.07
C MET A 132 2.35 -5.64 -4.83
N GLU A 133 2.28 -5.95 -6.13
CA GLU A 133 3.41 -5.89 -7.05
C GLU A 133 3.03 -5.36 -8.42
N PHE A 134 4.06 -5.05 -9.20
CA PHE A 134 3.93 -4.75 -10.62
C PHE A 134 4.20 -6.00 -11.45
N GLN A 135 3.30 -6.31 -12.39
CA GLN A 135 3.50 -7.44 -13.32
C GLN A 135 4.44 -7.14 -14.51
N SER A 136 4.90 -5.90 -14.65
CA SER A 136 5.77 -5.46 -15.75
C SER A 136 6.68 -4.33 -15.29
N THR A 137 7.87 -4.25 -15.90
CA THR A 137 8.82 -3.15 -15.73
C THR A 137 8.47 -1.95 -16.63
N GLU A 138 7.79 -2.21 -17.74
CA GLU A 138 7.32 -1.18 -18.67
C GLU A 138 6.04 -0.52 -18.15
N PHE A 139 6.05 0.81 -18.03
CA PHE A 139 4.93 1.53 -17.39
C PHE A 139 3.59 1.42 -18.15
N LYS A 140 3.65 1.27 -19.48
CA LYS A 140 2.45 1.18 -20.33
C LYS A 140 1.73 -0.15 -20.20
N SER A 141 2.47 -1.23 -19.95
CA SER A 141 1.97 -2.59 -19.69
C SER A 141 1.95 -2.95 -18.20
N LEU A 142 2.24 -1.97 -17.34
CA LEU A 142 2.18 -2.12 -15.90
C LEU A 142 0.77 -2.57 -15.53
N ASN A 143 0.63 -3.58 -14.68
CA ASN A 143 -0.62 -3.93 -14.03
C ASN A 143 -0.37 -3.95 -12.52
N LEU A 144 -1.31 -3.41 -11.75
CA LEU A 144 -1.30 -3.54 -10.30
C LEU A 144 -1.87 -4.91 -9.94
N ASN A 145 -1.07 -5.73 -9.27
CA ASN A 145 -1.49 -7.02 -8.77
C ASN A 145 -1.45 -7.01 -7.24
N PHE A 146 -2.60 -7.16 -6.60
CA PHE A 146 -2.65 -7.34 -5.15
C PHE A 146 -2.45 -8.82 -4.84
N TYR A 147 -1.61 -9.13 -3.85
CA TYR A 147 -1.38 -10.51 -3.46
C TYR A 147 -2.61 -11.21 -2.90
N HIS A 148 -3.55 -10.42 -2.36
CA HIS A 148 -4.84 -10.91 -1.90
C HIS A 148 -5.88 -9.79 -1.87
N ALA A 149 -7.14 -10.14 -2.14
CA ALA A 149 -8.25 -9.18 -2.14
C ALA A 149 -8.48 -8.51 -0.78
N SER A 150 -8.15 -9.21 0.32
CA SER A 150 -8.39 -8.73 1.70
C SER A 150 -7.74 -7.39 2.01
N PHE A 151 -6.65 -7.01 1.31
CA PHE A 151 -6.04 -5.69 1.48
C PHE A 151 -6.94 -4.59 0.93
N LEU A 152 -7.46 -4.77 -0.29
CA LEU A 152 -8.39 -3.79 -0.88
C LEU A 152 -9.72 -3.78 -0.10
N ASP A 153 -10.21 -4.95 0.34
CA ASP A 153 -11.37 -5.04 1.22
C ASP A 153 -11.15 -4.28 2.55
N PHE A 154 -9.96 -4.39 3.14
CA PHE A 154 -9.58 -3.62 4.32
C PHE A 154 -9.62 -2.11 4.04
N MET A 155 -8.96 -1.67 2.97
CA MET A 155 -8.86 -0.25 2.61
C MET A 155 -10.21 0.39 2.24
N THR A 156 -11.20 -0.41 1.85
CA THR A 156 -12.54 0.03 1.45
C THR A 156 -13.59 -0.09 2.56
N ASP A 157 -13.31 -0.84 3.63
CA ASP A 157 -14.21 -1.01 4.76
C ASP A 157 -13.88 -0.02 5.90
N PRO A 158 -14.75 0.96 6.20
CA PRO A 158 -14.51 1.94 7.26
C PRO A 158 -14.49 1.33 8.67
N GLN A 159 -15.13 0.18 8.89
CA GLN A 159 -15.08 -0.50 10.20
C GLN A 159 -13.71 -1.13 10.46
N ARG A 160 -13.06 -1.60 9.38
CA ARG A 160 -11.75 -2.27 9.44
C ARG A 160 -10.60 -1.28 9.41
N SER A 161 -10.59 -0.34 8.48
CA SER A 161 -9.46 0.58 8.24
C SER A 161 -9.58 1.95 8.92
N ARG A 162 -10.76 2.33 9.42
CA ARG A 162 -11.00 3.59 10.15
C ARG A 162 -10.47 4.79 9.36
N ASP A 163 -9.55 5.56 9.93
CA ASP A 163 -8.95 6.76 9.32
C ASP A 163 -8.12 6.46 8.04
N LEU A 164 -7.79 5.19 7.80
CA LEU A 164 -7.10 4.76 6.58
C LEU A 164 -8.07 4.46 5.42
N CYS A 165 -9.37 4.41 5.68
CA CYS A 165 -10.39 4.09 4.69
C CYS A 165 -10.35 5.07 3.50
N ILE A 166 -10.44 4.53 2.29
CA ILE A 166 -10.42 5.32 1.04
C ILE A 166 -11.81 5.82 0.62
N TYR A 167 -12.85 5.47 1.37
CA TYR A 167 -14.21 6.00 1.23
C TYR A 167 -14.56 6.97 2.38
N GLY A 168 -15.78 7.51 2.36
CA GLY A 168 -16.23 8.47 3.37
C GLY A 168 -15.52 9.81 3.25
N ASP A 169 -14.87 10.25 4.33
CA ASP A 169 -14.20 11.56 4.42
C ASP A 169 -13.08 11.72 3.39
N PHE A 170 -12.35 10.63 3.09
CA PHE A 170 -11.31 10.63 2.08
C PHE A 170 -11.86 10.99 0.69
N LEU A 171 -12.99 10.37 0.31
CA LEU A 171 -13.68 10.65 -0.95
C LEU A 171 -14.12 12.12 -1.03
N ILE A 172 -14.69 12.65 0.06
CA ILE A 172 -15.14 14.04 0.13
C ILE A 172 -13.95 15.00 -0.04
N GLY A 173 -12.84 14.73 0.66
CA GLY A 173 -11.60 15.50 0.54
C GLY A 173 -11.04 15.47 -0.88
N TYR A 174 -10.93 14.29 -1.49
CA TYR A 174 -10.47 14.11 -2.86
C TYR A 174 -11.35 14.86 -3.87
N ARG A 175 -12.68 14.74 -3.77
CA ARG A 175 -13.61 15.46 -4.67
C ARG A 175 -13.45 16.98 -4.56
N ARG A 176 -13.33 17.50 -3.34
CA ARG A 176 -13.12 18.94 -3.12
C ARG A 176 -11.81 19.41 -3.76
N GLU A 177 -10.72 18.69 -3.53
CA GLU A 177 -9.41 18.98 -4.13
C GLU A 177 -9.50 19.01 -5.67
N ARG A 178 -10.15 18.00 -6.27
CA ARG A 178 -10.31 17.91 -7.73
C ARG A 178 -11.20 19.01 -8.30
N LEU A 179 -12.27 19.41 -7.62
CA LEU A 179 -13.13 20.51 -8.05
C LEU A 179 -12.38 21.84 -8.06
N VAL A 180 -11.59 22.12 -7.01
CA VAL A 180 -10.74 23.32 -6.94
C VAL A 180 -9.72 23.31 -8.09
N TRP A 181 -9.04 22.18 -8.31
CA TRP A 181 -8.09 22.04 -9.41
C TRP A 181 -8.75 22.26 -10.79
N LEU A 182 -9.92 21.67 -11.04
CA LEU A 182 -10.66 21.85 -12.29
C LEU A 182 -11.05 23.31 -12.50
N HIS A 183 -11.57 23.96 -11.46
CA HIS A 183 -11.93 25.38 -11.51
C HIS A 183 -10.72 26.26 -11.87
N GLU A 184 -9.56 25.98 -11.26
CA GLU A 184 -8.33 26.73 -11.50
C GLU A 184 -7.81 26.53 -12.93
N VAL A 185 -7.88 25.30 -13.46
CA VAL A 185 -7.52 24.99 -14.85
C VAL A 185 -8.46 25.70 -15.83
N CYS A 186 -9.77 25.64 -15.60
CA CYS A 186 -10.78 26.32 -16.43
C CYS A 186 -10.61 27.85 -16.41
N SER A 187 -10.31 28.44 -15.25
CA SER A 187 -10.13 29.88 -15.09
C SER A 187 -8.87 30.41 -15.78
N ARG A 188 -7.82 29.58 -15.90
CA ARG A 188 -6.58 29.94 -16.61
C ARG A 188 -6.71 29.79 -18.13
N SER A 189 -7.54 28.85 -18.60
CA SER A 189 -7.73 28.58 -20.03
C SER A 189 -8.65 29.59 -20.73
N THR A 190 -9.33 30.48 -19.99
CA THR A 190 -10.07 31.63 -20.56
C THR A 190 -9.17 32.84 -20.91
N GLY A 191 -7.85 32.79 -20.65
CA GLY A 191 -6.93 33.91 -20.87
C GLY A 191 -5.79 33.68 -21.88
N THR A 192 -5.31 32.44 -22.07
CA THR A 192 -4.22 32.11 -23.02
C THR A 192 -4.27 30.62 -23.38
N VAL A 193 -3.79 30.30 -24.59
CA VAL A 193 -3.69 28.93 -25.13
C VAL A 193 -3.04 27.99 -24.10
N PHE A 194 -3.75 26.90 -23.80
CA PHE A 194 -3.34 25.80 -22.95
C PHE A 194 -1.85 25.44 -23.09
N PRO A 195 -1.03 25.51 -22.02
CA PRO A 195 -0.15 24.41 -21.72
C PRO A 195 -1.01 23.39 -20.97
N GLY A 196 -1.71 22.53 -21.70
CA GLY A 196 -2.30 21.33 -21.11
C GLY A 196 -1.20 20.53 -20.41
N PRO A 197 -1.52 19.61 -19.49
CA PRO A 197 -0.53 18.66 -19.03
C PRO A 197 -0.05 17.88 -20.26
N ILE A 198 1.13 18.24 -20.74
CA ILE A 198 1.78 17.66 -21.90
C ILE A 198 1.83 16.16 -21.63
N TRP A 199 1.00 15.42 -22.37
CA TRP A 199 1.13 14.02 -22.77
C TRP A 199 2.28 13.25 -22.12
N TYR A 200 2.26 13.03 -20.80
CA TYR A 200 3.40 12.44 -20.08
C TYR A 200 3.63 10.96 -20.44
N PHE A 201 2.68 10.32 -21.14
CA PHE A 201 2.71 8.90 -21.46
C PHE A 201 2.31 8.53 -22.89
N MET A 202 2.23 9.51 -23.81
CA MET A 202 1.83 9.24 -25.21
C MET A 202 3.00 8.90 -26.16
N LEU A 203 4.15 8.47 -25.63
CA LEU A 203 5.29 7.93 -26.38
C LEU A 203 5.76 6.62 -25.79
#